data_AF-A0A9Q3J3T0-F1
#
_entry.id   AF-A0A9Q3J3T0-F1
#
_cell.length_a   1.000
_cell.length_b   1.000
_cell.length_c   1.000
_cell.angle_alpha   90.00
_cell.angle_beta   90.00
_cell.angle_gamma   90.00
#
_symmetry.space_group_name_H-M   'P 1'
#
loop_
_entity.id
_entity.type
_entity.pdbx_description
1 polymer ?
#
loop_
_entity_poly.entity_id
_entity_poly.type
_entity_poly.pdbx_seq_one_letter_code
_entity_poly.pdbx_strand_id
1 'polypeptide(L)'
;MANLQESSSSEASRPPAFKTPSMEAPEYFDGTQPFKVRSFIQSCQFIFHNDLANFSQDRNKVLYATSFLIGRAEKWIEPYLANLTNQDPNYLLNSWNLF
;
A
#
# COMPACT_ATOMS: atom_id res chain seq x y z
N MET A 1 -31.45 -22.67 -54.48
CA MET A 1 -31.88 -22.58 -53.07
C MET A 1 -30.62 -22.85 -52.24
N ALA A 2 -29.87 -21.81 -51.83
CA ALA A 2 -29.84 -21.22 -50.46
C ALA A 2 -29.55 -22.30 -49.38
N ASN A 3 -28.55 -22.20 -48.49
CA ASN A 3 -28.11 -21.05 -47.71
C ASN A 3 -26.69 -21.24 -47.12
N LEU A 4 -26.02 -20.11 -46.87
CA LEU A 4 -24.85 -19.96 -46.00
C LEU A 4 -25.20 -20.31 -44.54
N GLN A 5 -24.21 -20.76 -43.77
CA GLN A 5 -24.17 -20.44 -42.34
C GLN A 5 -22.73 -20.17 -41.90
N GLU A 6 -22.41 -18.88 -41.77
CA GLU A 6 -21.32 -18.37 -40.96
C GLU A 6 -21.42 -18.92 -39.52
N SER A 7 -20.28 -19.19 -38.91
CA SER A 7 -20.15 -19.16 -37.46
C SER A 7 -18.89 -18.37 -37.14
N SER A 8 -19.01 -17.06 -37.33
CA SER A 8 -18.13 -16.06 -36.74
C SER A 8 -18.38 -16.10 -35.22
N SER A 9 -17.52 -16.84 -34.50
CA SER A 9 -17.37 -16.64 -33.07
C SER A 9 -16.70 -15.28 -32.88
N SER A 10 -17.53 -14.26 -32.69
CA SER A 10 -17.13 -12.94 -32.24
C SER A 10 -16.54 -13.08 -30.84
N GLU A 11 -15.22 -13.26 -30.78
CA GLU A 11 -14.45 -13.05 -29.58
C GLU A 11 -14.52 -11.56 -29.27
N ALA A 12 -15.56 -11.18 -28.53
CA ALA A 12 -15.74 -9.84 -28.01
C ALA A 12 -14.52 -9.52 -27.16
N SER A 13 -13.58 -8.78 -27.75
CA SER A 13 -12.38 -8.27 -27.13
C SER A 13 -12.77 -7.61 -25.81
N ARG A 14 -12.46 -8.29 -24.70
CA ARG A 14 -12.62 -7.71 -23.36
C ARG A 14 -11.89 -6.37 -23.38
N PRO A 15 -12.52 -5.28 -22.91
CA PRO A 15 -11.79 -4.02 -22.76
C PRO A 15 -10.55 -4.31 -21.91
N PRO A 16 -9.37 -3.77 -22.29
CA PRO A 16 -8.16 -3.98 -21.52
C PRO A 16 -8.45 -3.62 -20.06
N ALA A 17 -8.13 -4.54 -19.16
CA ALA A 17 -8.31 -4.29 -17.73
C ALA A 17 -7.64 -2.96 -17.39
N PHE A 18 -8.36 -2.10 -16.66
CA PHE A 18 -7.81 -0.85 -16.17
C PHE A 18 -6.54 -1.18 -15.39
N LYS A 19 -5.39 -0.75 -15.91
CA LYS A 19 -4.11 -0.87 -15.22
C LYS A 19 -3.94 0.42 -14.43
N THR A 20 -3.99 0.31 -13.11
CA THR A 20 -3.61 1.43 -12.25
C THR A 20 -2.19 1.86 -12.63
N PRO A 21 -1.92 3.16 -12.84
CA PRO A 21 -0.56 3.65 -12.96
C PRO A 21 0.27 3.20 -11.75
N SER A 22 1.58 3.04 -11.95
CA SER A 22 2.49 2.85 -10.82
C SER A 22 2.30 4.03 -9.85
N MET A 23 1.91 3.73 -8.61
CA MET A 23 1.80 4.74 -7.57
C MET A 23 3.21 5.23 -7.20
N GLU A 24 3.38 6.54 -7.04
CA GLU A 24 4.62 7.10 -6.52
C GLU A 24 4.79 6.75 -5.04
N ALA A 25 6.04 6.54 -4.62
CA ALA A 25 6.35 6.29 -3.23
C ALA A 25 6.05 7.54 -2.36
N PRO A 26 5.77 7.37 -1.05
CA PRO A 26 5.64 8.49 -0.13
C PRO A 26 6.88 9.39 -0.10
N GLU A 27 6.66 10.68 0.13
CA GLU A 27 7.75 11.56 0.59
C GLU A 27 8.23 11.14 1.98
N TYR A 28 9.52 11.35 2.27
CA TYR A 28 10.04 11.17 3.62
C TYR A 28 9.36 12.12 4.61
N PHE A 29 9.00 11.60 5.78
CA PHE A 29 8.33 12.35 6.84
C PHE A 29 9.24 12.47 8.06
N ASP A 30 9.59 13.71 8.40
CA ASP A 30 10.52 14.01 9.48
C ASP A 30 9.86 14.32 10.83
N GLY A 31 8.53 14.47 10.86
CA GLY A 31 7.75 14.85 12.05
C GLY A 31 7.86 16.32 12.45
N THR A 32 8.40 17.21 11.61
CA THR A 32 8.52 18.65 11.92
C THR A 32 7.31 19.47 11.47
N GLN A 33 6.57 18.98 10.46
CA GLN A 33 5.38 19.63 9.89
C GLN A 33 4.13 18.78 10.14
N PRO A 34 3.43 18.96 11.27
CA PRO A 34 2.30 18.08 11.65
C PRO A 34 1.19 18.00 10.59
N PHE A 35 0.96 19.08 9.84
CA PHE A 35 -0.05 19.12 8.78
C PHE A 35 0.25 18.17 7.60
N LYS A 36 1.50 17.71 7.45
CA LYS A 36 1.89 16.74 6.42
C LYS A 36 1.60 15.28 6.77
N VAL A 37 1.34 14.97 8.04
CA VAL A 37 1.11 13.58 8.48
C VAL A 37 -0.03 12.93 7.70
N ARG A 38 -1.11 13.69 7.44
CA ARG A 38 -2.28 13.18 6.71
C ARG A 38 -1.90 12.80 5.28
N SER A 39 -1.15 13.65 4.59
CA SER A 39 -0.70 13.39 3.21
C SER A 39 0.22 12.17 3.14
N PHE A 40 1.13 12.04 4.11
CA PHE A 40 2.03 10.89 4.24
C PHE A 40 1.26 9.57 4.45
N ILE A 41 0.27 9.56 5.36
CA ILE A 41 -0.58 8.39 5.61
C ILE A 41 -1.42 8.05 4.36
N GLN A 42 -1.95 9.06 3.67
CA GLN A 42 -2.74 8.85 2.45
C GLN A 42 -1.92 8.25 1.31
N SER A 43 -0.68 8.69 1.09
CA SER A 43 0.18 8.10 0.05
C SER A 43 0.53 6.64 0.36
N CYS A 44 0.80 6.31 1.62
CA CYS A 44 0.97 4.92 2.05
C CYS A 44 -0.28 4.09 1.74
N GLN A 45 -1.47 4.59 2.07
CA GLN A 45 -2.73 3.89 1.80
C GLN A 45 -2.94 3.64 0.31
N PHE A 46 -2.60 4.58 -0.58
CA PHE A 46 -2.71 4.35 -2.03
C PHE A 46 -1.82 3.21 -2.51
N ILE A 47 -0.60 3.10 -1.99
CA ILE A 47 0.30 1.97 -2.28
C ILE A 47 -0.32 0.66 -1.82
N PHE A 48 -0.85 0.61 -0.59
CA PHE A 48 -1.43 -0.61 -0.02
C PHE A 48 -2.64 -1.12 -0.81
N HIS A 49 -3.51 -0.21 -1.25
CA HIS A 49 -4.68 -0.58 -2.05
C HIS A 49 -4.32 -0.98 -3.47
N ASN A 50 -3.19 -0.47 -3.99
CA ASN A 50 -2.70 -0.85 -5.31
C ASN A 50 -1.98 -2.21 -5.33
N ASP A 51 -1.41 -2.64 -4.19
CA ASP A 51 -0.69 -3.91 -4.07
C ASP A 51 -1.16 -4.72 -2.84
N LEU A 52 -2.39 -5.24 -2.94
CA LEU A 52 -3.01 -6.03 -1.88
C LEU A 52 -2.25 -7.31 -1.54
N ALA A 53 -1.47 -7.85 -2.48
CA ALA A 53 -0.71 -9.08 -2.25
C ALA A 53 0.40 -8.84 -1.23
N ASN A 54 1.23 -7.81 -1.44
CA ASN A 54 2.33 -7.47 -0.54
C ASN A 54 1.86 -6.78 0.74
N PHE A 55 0.73 -6.05 0.70
CA PHE A 55 0.19 -5.30 1.85
C PHE A 55 -1.04 -5.95 2.49
N SER A 56 -1.17 -7.27 2.37
CA SER A 56 -2.24 -8.05 3.02
C SER A 56 -2.13 -8.07 4.56
N GLN A 57 -0.92 -7.95 5.10
CA GLN A 57 -0.66 -7.92 6.54
C GLN A 57 -0.35 -6.51 7.01
N ASP A 58 -0.92 -6.10 8.15
CA ASP A 58 -0.69 -4.78 8.74
C ASP A 58 0.77 -4.53 9.07
N ARG A 59 1.50 -5.58 9.46
CA ARG A 59 2.94 -5.50 9.67
C ARG A 59 3.71 -4.99 8.45
N ASN A 60 3.34 -5.45 7.25
CA ASN A 60 4.00 -5.01 6.03
C ASN A 60 3.70 -3.53 5.74
N LYS A 61 2.48 -3.07 6.04
CA LYS A 61 2.08 -1.66 5.92
C LYS A 61 2.90 -0.77 6.85
N VAL A 62 2.98 -1.16 8.13
CA VAL A 62 3.72 -0.38 9.14
C VAL A 62 5.21 -0.35 8.83
N LEU A 63 5.82 -1.47 8.45
CA LEU A 63 7.23 -1.52 8.08
C LEU A 63 7.54 -0.66 6.85
N TYR A 64 6.67 -0.68 5.84
CA TYR A 64 6.79 0.18 4.67
C TYR A 64 6.68 1.66 5.04
N ALA A 65 5.65 2.07 5.78
CA ALA A 65 5.54 3.46 6.22
C ALA A 65 6.75 3.90 7.07
N THR A 66 7.22 3.00 7.95
CA THR A 66 8.40 3.23 8.79
C THR A 66 9.66 3.51 7.98
N SER A 67 9.86 2.90 6.80
CA SER A 67 11.04 3.15 5.97
C SER A 67 11.12 4.57 5.37
N PHE A 68 10.03 5.34 5.47
CA PHE A 68 9.98 6.74 5.05
C PHE A 68 10.03 7.72 6.22
N LEU A 69 10.11 7.23 7.46
CA LEU A 69 10.29 8.08 8.62
C LEU A 69 11.76 8.47 8.75
N ILE A 70 12.00 9.77 8.97
CA ILE A 70 13.34 10.30 9.23
C ILE A 70 13.29 11.23 10.45
N GLY A 71 14.45 11.64 10.95
CA GLY A 71 14.55 12.75 11.91
C GLY A 71 13.77 12.50 13.21
N ARG A 72 12.77 13.35 13.52
CA ARG A 72 11.98 13.20 14.76
C ARG A 72 11.03 12.00 14.67
N ALA A 73 10.47 11.73 13.50
CA ALA A 73 9.55 10.61 13.32
C ALA A 73 10.27 9.25 13.43
N GLU A 74 11.50 9.16 12.92
CA GLU A 74 12.35 7.97 13.09
C GLU A 74 12.65 7.69 14.58
N LYS A 75 13.00 8.72 15.35
CA LYS A 75 13.22 8.57 16.81
C LYS A 75 11.97 8.13 17.56
N TRP A 76 10.79 8.52 17.08
CA TRP A 76 9.52 8.10 17.70
C TRP A 76 9.24 6.60 17.51
N ILE A 77 9.61 6.04 16.35
CA ILE A 77 9.36 4.62 16.04
C ILE A 77 10.45 3.69 16.60
N GLU A 78 11.64 4.21 16.89
CA GLU A 78 12.82 3.45 17.35
C GLU A 78 12.55 2.44 18.50
N PRO A 79 11.78 2.77 19.57
CA PRO A 79 11.51 1.82 20.65
C PRO A 79 10.75 0.57 20.19
N TYR A 80 9.97 0.70 19.11
CA TYR A 80 9.22 -0.41 18.53
C TYR A 80 10.09 -1.26 17.60
N LEU A 81 11.05 -0.64 16.91
CA LEU A 81 12.03 -1.33 16.06
C LEU A 81 13.00 -2.20 16.88
N ALA A 82 13.19 -1.90 18.17
CA ALA A 82 14.05 -2.70 19.04
C ALA A 82 13.56 -4.16 19.22
N ASN A 83 12.28 -4.44 18.97
CA ASN A 83 11.72 -5.79 19.08
C ASN A 83 10.87 -6.16 17.85
N LEU A 84 11.52 -6.29 16.70
CA LEU A 84 10.90 -6.71 15.44
C LEU A 84 10.23 -8.09 15.53
N THR A 85 10.66 -8.98 16.42
CA THR A 85 10.09 -10.34 16.52
C THR A 85 8.85 -10.39 17.41
N ASN A 86 8.42 -9.27 17.99
CA ASN A 86 7.19 -9.21 18.78
C ASN A 86 5.97 -9.61 17.94
N GLN A 87 5.19 -10.56 18.45
CA GLN A 87 4.00 -11.11 17.80
C GLN A 87 2.69 -10.60 18.40
N ASP A 88 2.73 -9.74 19.41
CA ASP A 88 1.52 -9.14 19.99
C ASP A 88 0.79 -8.33 18.91
N PRO A 89 -0.49 -8.64 18.61
CA PRO A 89 -1.28 -7.89 17.62
C PRO A 89 -1.50 -6.42 18.02
N ASN A 90 -1.38 -6.08 19.30
CA ASN A 90 -1.45 -4.70 19.79
C ASN A 90 -0.07 -4.00 19.81
N TYR A 91 0.98 -4.68 19.34
CA TYR A 91 2.26 -4.03 19.13
C TYR A 91 2.18 -3.12 17.91
N LEU A 92 2.70 -1.89 18.02
CA LEU A 92 2.57 -0.87 16.98
C LEU A 92 3.05 -1.35 15.60
N LEU A 93 4.13 -2.13 15.54
CA LEU A 93 4.62 -2.69 14.27
C LEU A 93 3.70 -3.73 13.62
N ASN A 94 2.72 -4.26 14.34
CA ASN A 94 1.80 -5.29 13.86
C ASN A 94 0.39 -4.76 13.56
N SER A 95 0.12 -3.47 13.78
CA SER A 95 -1.21 -2.89 13.61
C SER A 95 -1.14 -1.53 12.92
N TRP A 96 -1.73 -1.44 11.73
CA TRP A 96 -1.80 -0.18 10.99
C TRP A 96 -2.68 0.86 11.68
N ASN A 97 -3.66 0.42 12.48
CA ASN A 97 -4.53 1.32 13.22
C ASN A 97 -3.85 1.97 14.44
N LEU A 98 -2.75 1.40 14.93
CA LEU A 98 -1.96 1.94 16.04
C LEU A 98 -0.78 2.81 15.58
N PHE A 99 -0.39 2.69 14.31
CA PHE A 99 0.63 3.50 13.68
C PHE A 99 0.12 4.90 13.35
#